data_AF-A0A9Q1L6Q8-F1
#
_entry.id   AF-A0A9Q1L6Q8-F1
#
_cell.length_a   1.000
_cell.length_b   1.000
_cell.length_c   1.000
_cell.angle_alpha   90.00
_cell.angle_beta   90.00
_cell.angle_gamma   90.00
#
_symmetry.space_group_name_H-M   'P 1'
#
loop_
_entity.id
_entity.type
_entity.pdbx_description
1 polymer ?
#
loop_
_entity_poly.entity_id
_entity_poly.type
_entity_poly.pdbx_seq_one_letter_code
_entity_poly.pdbx_strand_id
1 'polypeptide(L)'
;MVQIDALSICLNINGWEMMISLGFLAAACEDVAEEVDHLSPLLAFSILLNSVQPVLSGVAVGAGWQSIVAYVNIGCYYLVGIPVEIVLGYVFELQVRGVWVGMLFGVLAQTTVLLVITLKTDWDKQYFFILICAVA
;
A
#
# COMPACT_ATOMS: atom_id res chain seq x y z
N MET A 1 9.95 16.35 -1.55
CA MET A 1 8.71 15.59 -1.26
C MET A 1 8.54 14.40 -2.20
N VAL A 2 8.64 14.58 -3.53
CA VAL A 2 8.56 13.48 -4.53
C VAL A 2 9.53 12.33 -4.26
N GLN A 3 10.77 12.66 -3.92
CA GLN A 3 11.79 11.65 -3.60
C GLN A 3 11.48 10.86 -2.34
N ILE A 4 10.75 11.43 -1.36
CA ILE A 4 10.40 10.74 -0.11
C ILE A 4 9.29 9.71 -0.37
N ASP A 5 8.30 10.04 -1.20
CA ASP A 5 7.21 9.13 -1.58
C ASP A 5 7.76 7.95 -2.41
N ALA A 6 8.60 8.24 -3.41
CA ALA A 6 9.28 7.22 -4.20
C ALA A 6 10.20 6.32 -3.34
N LEU A 7 10.93 6.89 -2.37
CA LEU A 7 11.82 6.12 -1.50
C LEU A 7 11.02 5.26 -0.52
N SER A 8 9.87 5.74 -0.02
CA SER A 8 8.97 4.94 0.81
C SER A 8 8.33 3.79 0.03
N ILE A 9 7.92 4.02 -1.23
CA ILE A 9 7.38 2.98 -2.10
C ILE A 9 8.46 1.95 -2.42
N CYS A 10 9.67 2.39 -2.75
CA CYS A 10 10.80 1.48 -2.98
C CYS A 10 11.12 0.65 -1.74
N LEU A 11 11.17 1.25 -0.54
CA LEU A 11 11.40 0.51 0.70
C LEU A 11 10.26 -0.48 1.00
N ASN A 12 9.01 -0.12 0.70
CA ASN A 12 7.86 -1.01 0.82
C ASN A 12 7.99 -2.19 -0.16
N ILE A 13 8.23 -1.94 -1.45
CA ILE A 13 8.45 -2.98 -2.47
C ILE A 13 9.62 -3.91 -2.10
N ASN A 14 10.77 -3.37 -1.71
CA ASN A 14 11.93 -4.18 -1.30
C ASN A 14 11.64 -5.00 -0.03
N GLY A 15 10.88 -4.46 0.92
CA GLY A 15 10.44 -5.19 2.11
C GLY A 15 9.49 -6.35 1.77
N TRP A 16 8.61 -6.16 0.80
CA TRP A 16 7.64 -7.17 0.38
C TRP A 16 8.29 -8.28 -0.44
N GLU A 17 9.25 -7.95 -1.31
CA GLU A 17 10.10 -8.92 -2.02
C GLU A 17 10.85 -9.82 -1.04
N MET A 18 11.39 -9.25 0.04
CA MET A 18 12.06 -10.03 1.09
C MET A 18 11.09 -10.97 1.81
N MET A 19 9.86 -10.53 2.08
CA MET A 19 8.83 -11.36 2.74
C MET A 19 8.31 -12.50 1.84
N ILE A 20 8.13 -12.26 0.54
CA ILE A 20 7.74 -13.31 -0.42
C ILE A 20 8.83 -14.39 -0.49
N SER A 21 10.10 -13.98 -0.52
CA SER A 21 11.23 -14.91 -0.50
C SER A 21 11.28 -15.77 0.77
N LEU A 22 11.00 -15.17 1.94
CA LEU A 22 10.84 -15.90 3.20
C LEU A 22 9.64 -16.87 3.17
N GLY A 23 8.54 -16.49 2.54
CA GLY A 23 7.38 -17.37 2.34
C GLY A 23 7.71 -18.61 1.50
N PHE A 24 8.45 -18.45 0.40
CA PHE A 24 8.92 -19.57 -0.42
C PHE A 24 9.95 -20.46 0.31
N LEU A 25 10.86 -19.85 1.08
CA LEU A 25 11.84 -20.58 1.89
C LEU A 25 11.16 -21.38 3.02
N ALA A 26 10.11 -20.83 3.64
CA ALA A 26 9.31 -21.53 4.63
C ALA A 26 8.52 -22.69 3.99
N ALA A 27 7.95 -22.48 2.80
CA ALA A 27 7.21 -23.53 2.06
C ALA A 27 8.06 -24.74 1.68
N ALA A 28 9.38 -24.57 1.55
CA ALA A 28 10.31 -25.64 1.22
C ALA A 28 10.54 -26.64 2.38
N CYS A 29 10.10 -26.33 3.60
CA CYS A 29 10.09 -27.25 4.73
C CYS A 29 8.73 -27.96 4.82
N GLU A 30 8.74 -29.30 4.79
CA GLU A 30 7.53 -30.14 4.76
C GLU A 30 6.59 -29.89 5.95
N ASP A 31 7.15 -29.57 7.13
CA ASP A 31 6.39 -29.22 8.35
C ASP A 31 5.76 -27.82 8.33
N VAL A 32 6.19 -26.93 7.44
CA VAL A 32 5.75 -25.52 7.38
C VAL A 32 4.92 -25.27 6.11
N ALA A 33 4.88 -26.22 5.18
CA ALA A 33 4.08 -26.16 3.96
C ALA A 33 2.57 -26.08 4.25
N GLU A 34 2.08 -26.78 5.29
CA GLU A 34 0.67 -26.73 5.72
C GLU A 34 0.29 -25.34 6.26
N GLU A 35 1.20 -24.69 6.98
CA GLU A 35 1.02 -23.32 7.44
C GLU A 35 1.00 -22.34 6.25
N VAL A 36 1.87 -22.55 5.25
CA VAL A 36 1.95 -21.70 4.06
C VAL A 36 0.70 -21.81 3.16
N ASP A 37 0.02 -22.96 3.10
CA ASP A 37 -1.22 -23.10 2.33
C ASP A 37 -2.28 -22.08 2.78
N HIS A 38 -2.35 -21.81 4.08
CA HIS A 38 -3.21 -20.76 4.63
C HIS A 38 -2.69 -19.32 4.41
N LEU A 39 -1.41 -19.12 4.12
CA LEU A 39 -0.83 -17.81 3.75
C LEU A 39 -0.91 -17.51 2.24
N SER A 40 -1.04 -18.55 1.41
CA SER A 40 -1.17 -18.46 -0.05
C SER A 40 -2.19 -17.43 -0.55
N PRO A 41 -3.43 -17.35 -0.02
CA PRO A 41 -4.38 -16.32 -0.43
C PRO A 41 -3.94 -14.90 -0.06
N LEU A 42 -3.23 -14.73 1.07
CA LEU A 42 -2.69 -13.43 1.48
C LEU A 42 -1.50 -13.03 0.58
N LEU A 43 -0.67 -13.99 0.15
CA LEU A 43 0.40 -13.77 -0.82
C LEU A 43 -0.17 -13.28 -2.16
N ALA A 44 -1.21 -13.95 -2.67
CA ALA A 44 -1.87 -13.56 -3.91
C ALA A 44 -2.44 -12.13 -3.82
N PHE A 45 -3.11 -11.81 -2.71
CA PHE A 45 -3.63 -10.45 -2.49
C PHE A 45 -2.50 -9.41 -2.37
N SER A 46 -1.39 -9.79 -1.75
CA SER A 46 -0.21 -8.93 -1.62
C SER A 46 0.39 -8.54 -2.97
N ILE A 47 0.47 -9.48 -3.91
CA ILE A 47 0.96 -9.24 -5.28
C ILE A 47 0.03 -8.27 -6.03
N LEU A 48 -1.29 -8.41 -5.85
CA LEU A 48 -2.26 -7.50 -6.45
C LEU A 48 -2.08 -6.07 -5.94
N LEU A 49 -1.91 -5.88 -4.63
CA LEU A 49 -1.67 -4.55 -4.07
C LEU A 49 -0.33 -3.95 -4.49
N ASN A 50 0.70 -4.79 -4.65
CA ASN A 50 2.01 -4.36 -5.12
C ASN A 50 1.93 -3.72 -6.52
N SER A 51 0.99 -4.16 -7.37
CA SER A 51 0.74 -3.53 -8.67
C SER A 51 -0.03 -2.22 -8.60
N VAL A 52 -0.85 -2.01 -7.56
CA VAL A 52 -1.69 -0.81 -7.42
C VAL A 52 -0.92 0.39 -6.87
N GLN A 53 0.03 0.15 -5.96
CA GLN A 53 0.87 1.20 -5.36
C GLN A 53 1.63 2.07 -6.41
N PRO A 54 2.36 1.51 -7.39
CA PRO A 54 3.09 2.31 -8.38
C PRO A 54 2.15 3.04 -9.34
N VAL A 55 0.98 2.46 -9.67
CA VAL A 55 -0.02 3.12 -10.52
C VAL A 55 -0.57 4.36 -9.83
N LEU A 56 -0.92 4.27 -8.53
CA LEU A 56 -1.42 5.40 -7.76
C LEU A 56 -0.36 6.48 -7.55
N SER A 57 0.89 6.11 -7.29
CA SER A 57 1.99 7.09 -7.19
C SER A 57 2.21 7.80 -8.53
N GLY A 58 2.13 7.08 -9.65
CA GLY A 58 2.16 7.66 -11.00
C GLY A 58 1.06 8.70 -11.24
N VAL A 59 -0.18 8.40 -10.84
CA VAL A 59 -1.31 9.34 -10.93
C VAL A 59 -1.11 10.55 -10.01
N ALA A 60 -0.65 10.34 -8.78
CA ALA A 60 -0.42 11.41 -7.82
C ALA A 60 0.70 12.38 -8.25
N VAL A 61 1.75 11.86 -8.89
CA VAL A 61 2.83 12.67 -9.50
C VAL A 61 2.29 13.41 -10.73
N GLY A 62 1.54 12.74 -11.61
CA GLY A 62 0.96 13.34 -12.81
C GLY A 62 -0.05 14.47 -12.52
N ALA A 63 -0.79 14.38 -11.41
CA ALA A 63 -1.74 15.39 -10.96
C ALA A 63 -1.14 16.44 -9.99
N GLY A 64 0.11 16.27 -9.55
CA GLY A 64 0.75 17.15 -8.56
C GLY A 64 0.14 17.07 -7.14
N TRP A 65 -0.64 16.04 -6.82
CA TRP A 65 -1.37 15.88 -5.55
C TRP A 65 -0.54 15.28 -4.41
N GLN A 66 0.77 15.30 -4.54
CA GLN A 66 1.68 14.62 -3.62
C GLN A 66 1.54 15.10 -2.17
N SER A 67 1.20 16.37 -1.96
CA SER A 67 0.95 16.93 -0.62
C SER A 67 -0.33 16.38 0.05
N ILE A 68 -1.37 16.14 -0.74
CA ILE A 68 -2.64 15.55 -0.26
C ILE A 68 -2.40 14.09 0.11
N VAL A 69 -1.64 13.36 -0.72
CA VAL A 69 -1.28 11.97 -0.46
C VAL A 69 -0.47 11.81 0.83
N ALA A 70 0.51 12.69 1.06
CA ALA A 70 1.31 12.66 2.29
C ALA A 70 0.47 12.88 3.56
N TYR A 71 -0.49 13.80 3.53
CA TYR A 71 -1.39 14.07 4.65
C TYR A 71 -2.34 12.89 4.93
N VAL A 72 -2.93 12.32 3.88
CA VAL A 72 -3.80 11.15 3.98
C VAL A 72 -3.04 9.94 4.50
N ASN A 73 -1.82 9.72 4.02
CA ASN A 73 -0.98 8.61 4.45
C ASN A 73 -0.70 8.70 5.96
N ILE A 74 -0.17 9.83 6.44
CA ILE A 74 0.11 10.02 7.88
C ILE A 74 -1.16 9.85 8.72
N GLY A 75 -2.29 10.41 8.28
CA GLY A 75 -3.57 10.28 8.97
C GLY A 75 -4.06 8.84 9.06
N CYS A 76 -4.10 8.12 7.95
CA CYS A 76 -4.58 6.73 7.92
C CYS A 76 -3.62 5.76 8.62
N TYR A 77 -2.31 5.88 8.40
CA TYR A 77 -1.33 4.97 9.01
C TYR A 77 -1.27 5.14 10.54
N TYR A 78 -1.24 6.38 11.05
CA TYR A 78 -1.11 6.61 12.48
C TYR A 78 -2.43 6.51 13.26
N LEU A 79 -3.56 6.95 12.70
CA LEU A 79 -4.85 6.92 13.43
C LEU A 79 -5.57 5.58 13.32
N VAL A 80 -5.40 4.85 12.22
CA VAL A 80 -6.18 3.62 11.94
C VAL A 80 -5.26 2.42 11.75
N GLY A 81 -4.14 2.57 11.04
CA GLY A 81 -3.18 1.51 10.79
C GLY A 81 -2.59 0.92 12.07
N ILE A 82 -1.94 1.76 12.89
CA ILE A 82 -1.32 1.33 14.16
C ILE A 82 -2.30 0.63 15.12
N PRO A 83 -3.50 1.17 15.42
CA PRO A 83 -4.42 0.47 16.32
C PRO A 83 -4.95 -0.84 15.72
N VAL A 84 -5.18 -0.90 14.41
CA VAL A 84 -5.57 -2.15 13.74
C VAL A 84 -4.43 -3.17 13.79
N GLU A 85 -3.18 -2.75 13.57
CA GLU A 85 -1.99 -3.59 13.60
C GLU A 85 -1.74 -4.17 15.00
N ILE A 86 -1.88 -3.34 16.05
CA ILE A 86 -1.78 -3.77 17.45
C ILE A 86 -2.94 -4.70 17.82
N VAL A 87 -4.17 -4.37 17.44
CA VAL A 87 -5.35 -5.21 17.76
C VAL A 87 -5.24 -6.57 17.10
N LEU A 88 -4.88 -6.65 15.82
CA LEU A 88 -4.72 -7.94 15.14
C LEU A 88 -3.53 -8.74 15.65
N GLY A 89 -2.42 -8.08 15.97
CA GLY A 89 -1.23 -8.75 16.51
C GLY A 89 -1.43 -9.30 17.92
N TYR A 90 -2.18 -8.59 18.78
CA TYR A 90 -2.35 -8.97 20.18
C TYR A 90 -3.61 -9.80 20.47
N VAL A 91 -4.72 -9.56 19.76
CA VAL A 91 -6.02 -10.24 20.05
C VAL A 91 -6.12 -11.60 19.37
N PHE A 92 -5.51 -11.75 18.18
CA PHE A 92 -5.61 -13.00 17.43
C PHE A 92 -4.36 -13.90 17.55
N GLU A 93 -3.34 -13.51 18.34
CA GLU A 93 -2.04 -14.21 18.47
C GLU A 93 -1.36 -14.52 17.11
N LEU A 94 -1.83 -13.88 16.04
CA LEU A 94 -1.33 -13.97 14.68
C LEU A 94 -0.04 -13.17 14.60
N GLN A 95 1.07 -13.67 15.15
CA GLN A 95 2.37 -12.97 15.19
C GLN A 95 2.74 -12.33 13.84
N VAL A 96 3.14 -13.15 12.87
CA VAL A 96 3.60 -12.67 11.56
C VAL A 96 2.41 -12.31 10.67
N ARG A 97 1.32 -13.09 10.74
CA ARG A 97 0.11 -12.89 9.92
C ARG A 97 -0.64 -11.59 10.27
N GLY A 98 -0.66 -11.18 11.53
CA GLY A 98 -1.35 -9.99 12.01
C GLY A 98 -0.66 -8.70 11.56
N VAL A 99 0.68 -8.67 11.62
CA VAL A 99 1.48 -7.58 11.02
C VAL A 99 1.24 -7.52 9.51
N TRP A 100 1.12 -8.67 8.86
CA TRP A 100 0.93 -8.76 7.42
C TRP A 100 -0.44 -8.23 6.97
N VAL A 101 -1.51 -8.63 7.66
CA VAL A 101 -2.86 -8.10 7.43
C VAL A 101 -2.95 -6.62 7.79
N GLY A 102 -2.30 -6.19 8.87
CA GLY A 102 -2.25 -4.77 9.27
C GLY A 102 -1.60 -3.89 8.21
N MET A 103 -0.47 -4.33 7.65
CA MET A 103 0.22 -3.62 6.57
C MET A 103 -0.61 -3.61 5.28
N LEU A 104 -1.23 -4.73 4.91
CA LEU A 104 -2.16 -4.82 3.79
C LEU A 104 -3.34 -3.84 3.94
N PHE A 105 -3.90 -3.74 5.14
CA PHE A 105 -5.03 -2.87 5.43
C PHE A 105 -4.64 -1.39 5.36
N GLY A 106 -3.45 -1.01 5.85
CA GLY A 106 -2.92 0.34 5.73
C GLY A 106 -2.76 0.77 4.26
N VAL A 107 -2.18 -0.10 3.43
CA VAL A 107 -2.02 0.13 1.98
C VAL A 107 -3.38 0.24 1.28
N LEU A 108 -4.33 -0.65 1.61
CA LEU A 108 -5.69 -0.61 1.07
C LEU A 108 -6.44 0.66 1.45
N ALA A 109 -6.34 1.09 2.70
CA ALA A 109 -6.99 2.29 3.19
C ALA A 109 -6.45 3.53 2.46
N GLN A 110 -5.12 3.65 2.34
CA GLN A 110 -4.49 4.73 1.57
C GLN A 110 -4.95 4.70 0.09
N THR A 111 -4.93 3.52 -0.53
CA THR A 111 -5.37 3.28 -1.92
C THR A 111 -6.82 3.73 -2.13
N THR A 112 -7.72 3.34 -1.22
CA THR A 112 -9.15 3.63 -1.31
C THR A 112 -9.42 5.13 -1.21
N VAL A 113 -8.76 5.82 -0.29
CA VAL A 113 -8.93 7.28 -0.13
C VAL A 113 -8.46 8.03 -1.38
N LEU A 114 -7.30 7.65 -1.93
CA LEU A 114 -6.78 8.21 -3.17
C LEU A 114 -7.73 7.98 -4.35
N LEU A 115 -8.29 6.79 -4.44
CA LEU A 115 -9.23 6.41 -5.49
C LEU A 115 -10.56 7.18 -5.37
N VAL A 116 -11.06 7.38 -4.14
CA VAL A 116 -12.25 8.20 -3.89
C VAL A 116 -12.02 9.67 -4.25
N ILE A 117 -10.85 10.24 -3.90
CA ILE A 117 -10.49 11.61 -4.29
C ILE A 117 -10.40 11.72 -5.80
N THR A 118 -9.78 10.75 -6.47
CA THR A 118 -9.66 10.65 -7.93
C THR A 118 -11.03 10.63 -8.59
N LEU A 119 -11.98 9.83 -8.10
CA LEU A 119 -13.34 9.74 -8.65
C LEU A 119 -14.20 10.97 -8.35
N LYS A 120 -13.95 11.69 -7.24
CA LYS A 120 -14.69 12.90 -6.86
C LYS A 120 -14.10 14.19 -7.40
N THR A 121 -12.94 14.13 -8.06
CA THR A 121 -12.33 15.31 -8.68
C THR A 121 -12.92 15.54 -10.06
N ASP A 122 -13.40 16.77 -10.31
CA ASP A 122 -13.77 17.24 -11.65
C ASP A 122 -12.52 17.32 -12.54
N TRP A 123 -12.32 16.29 -13.36
CA TRP A 123 -11.17 16.19 -14.26
C TRP A 123 -11.16 17.28 -15.33
N ASP A 124 -12.32 17.76 -15.78
CA ASP A 124 -12.43 18.87 -16.76
C ASP A 124 -11.70 20.15 -16.31
N LYS A 125 -11.75 20.48 -15.02
CA LYS A 125 -11.00 21.62 -14.48
C LYS A 125 -9.51 21.35 -14.36
N GLN A 126 -9.12 20.11 -14.06
CA GLN A 126 -7.71 19.71 -13.94
C GLN A 126 -7.01 19.66 -15.30
N TYR A 127 -7.66 19.12 -16.35
CA TYR A 127 -7.12 19.11 -17.71
C TYR A 127 -6.89 20.53 -18.23
N PHE A 128 -7.82 21.45 -17.97
CA PHE A 128 -7.68 22.86 -18.37
C PHE A 128 -6.52 23.55 -17.64
N PHE A 129 -6.32 23.27 -16.36
CA PHE A 129 -5.20 23.80 -15.56
C PHE A 129 -3.85 23.24 -16.02
N ILE A 130 -3.77 21.92 -16.25
CA ILE A 130 -2.57 21.24 -16.77
C ILE A 130 -2.22 21.76 -18.17
N LEU A 131 -3.20 21.95 -19.05
CA LEU A 131 -2.99 22.45 -20.41
C LEU A 131 -2.49 23.90 -20.41
N ILE A 132 -3.06 24.76 -19.55
CA ILE A 132 -2.56 26.14 -19.37
C ILE A 132 -1.12 26.14 -18.85
N CYS A 133 -0.80 25.33 -17.84
CA CYS A 133 0.55 25.26 -17.29
C CYS A 133 1.58 24.61 -18.24
N ALA A 134 1.13 23.81 -19.21
CA ALA A 134 2.00 23.20 -20.22
C ALA A 134 2.24 24.12 -21.43
N VAL A 135 1.39 25.12 -21.66
CA VAL A 135 1.47 26.07 -22.79
C VAL A 135 1.98 27.45 -22.36
N ALA A 136 1.90 27.80 -21.07
CA ALA A 136 2.48 29.00 -20.47
C ALA A 136 3.93 28.78 -20.02
#